data_AF-A0A7X1DQ24-F1
#
_entry.id   AF-A0A7X1DQ24-F1
#
_cell.length_a   1.000
_cell.length_b   1.000
_cell.length_c   1.000
_cell.angle_alpha   90.00
_cell.angle_beta   90.00
_cell.angle_gamma   90.00
#
_symmetry.space_group_name_H-M   'P 1'
#
loop_
_entity.id
_entity.type
_entity.pdbx_description
1 polymer ?
#
loop_
_entity_poly.entity_id
_entity_poly.type
_entity_poly.pdbx_seq_one_letter_code
_entity_poly.pdbx_strand_id
1 'polypeptide(L)'
;MRIISKEKILKKEVKIAIMGMGYVGLPLAVSFAKNGFETIGYDVNSKKINNLSQGISDIEDISDETLRARLEDGKLQLTTNPNSLLDADAIIICVPTPLTKSMEPDMRYIEVAVDTIKKNAKKGVLISLESTTYPGTTREIIGAAMEEEGFVLGTDFFACYSPERVDPGNKIFQTENTPKVVGGLDSASKELGETLYSQVIREVVAVNSTEVAEMSKLLENTFRSINIAFINEMALLCEKLGIDIWETIEASSTKPFGFMKFTPGPGIGGHCIPLDPMYLSWKAKSKNFYSRFIELAHEINHLMPEKMTEHVVETLNEHRKSINGSHILLVGMAYKENSNDLRESPGLQIFELLRKRGASVSFCDPKAPRFIDNQGDSHYSIPLNYDDFSSYDLVVLLTKHDVFDIAKIGENSTLILDTKDILKDSYEEKKRTYGKIGNQMNQKSQEVPSY
;
A
#
# COMPACT_ATOMS: atom_id res chain seq x y z
N MET A 1 29.54 -17.71 -24.06
CA MET A 1 28.56 -17.22 -23.06
C MET A 1 27.40 -16.56 -23.80
N ARG A 2 26.15 -16.86 -23.46
CA ARG A 2 24.96 -16.25 -24.08
C ARG A 2 24.66 -14.93 -23.36
N ILE A 3 25.13 -13.81 -23.91
CA ILE A 3 24.76 -12.47 -23.44
C ILE A 3 23.27 -12.23 -23.76
N ILE A 4 22.53 -11.59 -22.85
CA ILE A 4 21.15 -11.17 -23.11
C ILE A 4 21.11 -10.19 -24.30
N SER A 5 20.07 -10.29 -25.13
CA SER A 5 19.88 -9.33 -26.23
C SER A 5 18.40 -9.13 -26.50
N LYS A 6 18.06 -7.99 -27.10
CA LYS A 6 16.70 -7.66 -27.56
C LYS A 6 16.09 -8.79 -28.38
N GLU A 7 16.83 -9.32 -29.35
CA GLU A 7 16.35 -10.39 -30.22
C GLU A 7 15.96 -11.66 -29.46
N LYS A 8 16.75 -12.06 -28.45
CA LYS A 8 16.45 -13.23 -27.61
C LYS A 8 15.25 -13.00 -26.72
N ILE A 9 15.10 -11.79 -26.18
CA ILE A 9 13.91 -11.42 -25.39
C ILE A 9 12.65 -11.55 -26.25
N LEU A 10 12.67 -10.96 -27.46
CA LEU A 10 11.53 -11.02 -28.39
C LEU A 10 11.19 -12.46 -28.84
N LYS A 11 12.20 -13.32 -28.97
CA LYS A 11 12.01 -14.76 -29.29
C LYS A 11 11.68 -15.62 -28.06
N LYS A 12 11.66 -15.05 -26.86
CA LYS A 12 11.43 -15.76 -25.59
C LYS A 12 12.47 -16.84 -25.30
N GLU A 13 13.70 -16.62 -25.77
CA GLU A 13 14.87 -17.50 -25.57
C GLU A 13 15.66 -17.15 -24.30
N VAL A 14 15.18 -16.18 -23.52
CA VAL A 14 15.76 -15.76 -22.24
C VAL A 14 15.03 -16.42 -21.08
N LYS A 15 15.78 -16.80 -20.05
CA LYS A 15 15.24 -17.29 -18.77
C LYS A 15 15.19 -16.17 -17.75
N ILE A 16 14.07 -16.03 -17.05
CA ILE A 16 13.81 -14.92 -16.13
C ILE A 16 13.76 -15.47 -14.71
N ALA A 17 14.55 -14.92 -13.79
CA ALA A 17 14.41 -15.17 -12.38
C ALA A 17 13.75 -13.96 -11.70
N ILE A 18 12.83 -14.21 -10.77
CA ILE A 18 12.24 -13.21 -9.90
C ILE A 18 12.61 -13.57 -8.46
N MET A 19 13.21 -12.63 -7.72
CA MET A 19 13.63 -12.79 -6.34
C MET A 19 12.61 -12.13 -5.40
N GLY A 20 11.97 -12.92 -4.55
CA GLY A 20 10.90 -12.50 -3.64
C GLY A 20 9.52 -12.86 -4.20
N MET A 21 8.90 -13.93 -3.69
CA MET A 21 7.59 -14.43 -4.11
C MET A 21 6.45 -13.82 -3.27
N GLY A 22 6.53 -12.50 -3.09
CA GLY A 22 5.51 -11.70 -2.41
C GLY A 22 4.40 -11.22 -3.36
N TYR A 23 3.65 -10.22 -2.91
CA TYR A 23 2.55 -9.61 -3.67
C TYR A 23 2.98 -8.94 -4.98
N VAL A 24 4.26 -8.62 -5.16
CA VAL A 24 4.82 -8.11 -6.43
C VAL A 24 5.39 -9.24 -7.27
N GLY A 25 6.31 -10.02 -6.70
CA GLY A 25 7.09 -10.98 -7.49
C GLY A 25 6.31 -12.20 -7.96
N LEU A 26 5.34 -12.71 -7.19
CA LEU A 26 4.55 -13.86 -7.63
C LEU A 26 3.66 -13.53 -8.85
N PRO A 27 2.86 -12.44 -8.85
CA PRO A 27 2.12 -12.04 -10.05
C PRO A 27 3.01 -11.82 -11.27
N LEU A 28 4.17 -11.20 -11.09
CA LEU A 28 5.11 -10.97 -12.18
C LEU A 28 5.68 -12.27 -12.73
N ALA A 29 6.07 -13.21 -11.86
CA ALA A 29 6.56 -14.53 -12.26
C ALA A 29 5.51 -15.31 -13.07
N VAL A 30 4.26 -15.31 -12.60
CA VAL A 30 3.13 -15.92 -13.31
C VAL A 30 2.89 -15.24 -14.66
N SER A 31 3.02 -13.91 -14.73
CA SER A 31 2.82 -13.15 -15.97
C SER A 31 3.87 -13.50 -17.04
N PHE A 32 5.15 -13.58 -16.68
CA PHE A 32 6.21 -14.02 -17.59
C PHE A 32 6.02 -15.47 -18.03
N ALA A 33 5.72 -16.38 -17.09
CA ALA A 33 5.45 -17.78 -17.40
C ALA A 33 4.25 -17.94 -18.36
N LYS A 34 3.15 -17.21 -18.12
CA LYS A 34 1.96 -17.18 -18.97
C LYS A 34 2.26 -16.67 -20.38
N ASN A 35 3.19 -15.73 -20.50
CA ASN A 35 3.66 -15.23 -21.78
C ASN A 35 4.74 -16.10 -22.44
N GLY A 36 5.03 -17.28 -21.89
CA GLY A 36 5.83 -18.32 -22.54
C GLY A 36 7.32 -18.33 -22.17
N PHE A 37 7.76 -17.45 -21.29
CA PHE A 37 9.13 -17.45 -20.78
C PHE A 37 9.35 -18.59 -19.79
N GLU A 38 10.55 -19.18 -19.81
CA GLU A 38 11.00 -19.99 -18.69
C GLU A 38 11.27 -19.07 -17.49
N THR A 39 10.60 -19.34 -16.38
CA THR A 39 10.58 -18.44 -15.23
C THR A 39 11.00 -19.19 -13.96
N ILE A 40 11.88 -18.58 -13.19
CA ILE A 40 12.34 -19.06 -11.87
C ILE A 40 11.79 -18.11 -10.81
N GLY A 41 10.96 -18.60 -9.90
CA GLY A 41 10.60 -17.89 -8.68
C GLY A 41 11.52 -18.31 -7.54
N TYR A 42 12.36 -17.37 -7.09
CA TYR A 42 13.29 -17.57 -5.98
C TYR A 42 12.78 -16.85 -4.73
N ASP A 43 12.76 -17.53 -3.58
CA ASP A 43 12.52 -16.91 -2.29
C ASP A 43 13.35 -17.62 -1.20
N VAL A 44 13.79 -16.87 -0.19
CA VAL A 44 14.53 -17.45 0.95
C VAL A 44 13.62 -18.21 1.91
N ASN A 45 12.31 -17.94 1.87
CA ASN A 45 11.33 -18.57 2.74
C ASN A 45 10.89 -19.94 2.18
N SER A 46 11.47 -21.00 2.73
CA SER A 46 11.15 -22.38 2.34
C SER A 46 9.68 -22.76 2.54
N LYS A 47 9.02 -22.25 3.58
CA LYS A 47 7.59 -22.50 3.82
C LYS A 47 6.74 -21.90 2.70
N LYS A 48 7.04 -20.67 2.28
CA LYS A 48 6.36 -20.01 1.16
C LYS A 48 6.57 -20.79 -0.15
N ILE A 49 7.81 -21.15 -0.47
CA ILE A 49 8.12 -21.93 -1.67
C ILE A 49 7.41 -23.29 -1.66
N ASN A 50 7.36 -23.99 -0.52
CA ASN A 50 6.65 -25.27 -0.40
C ASN A 50 5.15 -25.14 -0.68
N ASN A 51 4.49 -24.12 -0.10
CA ASN A 51 3.07 -23.88 -0.36
C ASN A 51 2.81 -23.55 -1.83
N LEU A 52 3.59 -22.63 -2.40
CA LEU A 52 3.45 -22.22 -3.79
C LEU A 52 3.72 -23.39 -4.74
N SER A 53 4.68 -24.28 -4.43
CA SER A 53 4.98 -25.47 -5.25
C SER A 53 3.87 -26.51 -5.24
N GLN A 54 2.97 -26.47 -4.25
CA GLN A 54 1.73 -27.26 -4.21
C GLN A 54 0.57 -26.55 -4.94
N GLY A 55 0.84 -25.40 -5.56
CA GLY A 55 -0.16 -24.58 -6.23
C GLY A 55 -1.13 -23.91 -5.27
N ILE A 56 -0.68 -23.61 -4.05
CA ILE A 56 -1.46 -22.88 -3.04
C ILE A 56 -0.90 -21.46 -2.95
N SER A 57 -1.68 -20.48 -3.41
CA SER A 57 -1.31 -19.07 -3.40
C SER A 57 -1.73 -18.40 -2.09
N ASP A 58 -0.83 -17.62 -1.50
CA ASP A 58 -1.12 -16.73 -0.36
C ASP A 58 -1.37 -15.27 -0.80
N ILE A 59 -1.45 -15.01 -2.11
CA ILE A 59 -1.64 -13.69 -2.70
C ILE A 59 -2.99 -13.64 -3.42
N GLU A 60 -3.81 -12.64 -3.09
CA GLU A 60 -5.19 -12.48 -3.61
C GLU A 60 -5.23 -12.34 -5.15
N ASP A 61 -4.23 -11.68 -5.74
CA ASP A 61 -4.17 -11.43 -7.19
C ASP A 61 -3.86 -12.68 -8.03
N ILE A 62 -3.47 -13.80 -7.41
CA ILE A 62 -3.11 -15.04 -8.11
C ILE A 62 -3.91 -16.20 -7.52
N SER A 63 -4.85 -16.72 -8.32
CA SER A 63 -5.59 -17.92 -7.95
C SER A 63 -4.70 -19.16 -7.95
N ASP A 64 -5.06 -20.13 -7.11
CA ASP A 64 -4.47 -21.47 -7.09
C ASP A 64 -4.48 -22.13 -8.48
N GLU A 65 -5.57 -21.99 -9.23
CA GLU A 65 -5.70 -22.56 -10.58
C GLU A 65 -4.68 -21.94 -11.55
N THR A 66 -4.51 -20.62 -11.48
CA THR A 66 -3.56 -19.90 -12.33
C THR A 66 -2.13 -20.34 -12.01
N LEU A 67 -1.80 -20.47 -10.74
CA LEU A 67 -0.48 -20.92 -10.29
C LEU A 67 -0.22 -22.36 -10.71
N ARG A 68 -1.14 -23.30 -10.45
CA ARG A 68 -1.02 -24.73 -10.83
C ARG A 68 -0.77 -24.88 -12.32
N ALA A 69 -1.52 -24.17 -13.16
CA ALA A 69 -1.36 -24.24 -14.61
C ALA A 69 0.08 -23.92 -15.08
N ARG A 70 0.76 -22.97 -14.42
CA ARG A 70 2.16 -22.59 -14.75
C ARG A 70 3.21 -23.52 -14.17
N LEU A 71 2.89 -24.22 -13.09
CA LEU A 71 3.76 -25.26 -12.54
C LEU A 71 3.69 -26.53 -13.39
N GLU A 72 2.49 -26.91 -13.82
CA GLU A 72 2.23 -28.13 -14.61
C GLU A 72 2.78 -28.05 -16.04
N ASP A 73 2.70 -26.88 -16.69
CA ASP A 73 3.30 -26.67 -18.02
C ASP A 73 4.82 -26.47 -17.99
N GLY A 74 5.43 -26.47 -16.79
CA GLY A 74 6.87 -26.33 -16.57
C GLY A 74 7.42 -24.94 -16.87
N LYS A 75 6.57 -23.93 -17.09
CA LYS A 75 7.03 -22.54 -17.35
C LYS A 75 7.44 -21.80 -16.10
N LEU A 76 6.95 -22.20 -14.92
CA LEU A 76 7.36 -21.66 -13.63
C LEU A 76 8.02 -22.72 -12.77
N GLN A 77 9.26 -22.47 -12.36
CA GLN A 77 9.98 -23.25 -11.36
C GLN A 77 10.11 -22.44 -10.07
N LEU A 78 9.73 -23.00 -8.94
CA LEU A 78 9.89 -22.36 -7.63
C LEU A 78 11.04 -23.01 -6.85
N THR A 79 11.86 -22.20 -6.18
CA THR A 79 13.06 -22.71 -5.52
C THR A 79 13.57 -21.78 -4.42
N THR A 80 14.28 -22.36 -3.45
CA THR A 80 15.10 -21.64 -2.46
C THR A 80 16.60 -21.72 -2.78
N ASN A 81 16.97 -22.44 -3.85
CA ASN A 81 18.37 -22.66 -4.21
C ASN A 81 18.90 -21.49 -5.06
N PRO A 82 19.85 -20.67 -4.54
CA PRO A 82 20.37 -19.52 -5.27
C PRO A 82 21.16 -19.92 -6.52
N ASN A 83 21.69 -21.15 -6.62
CA ASN A 83 22.41 -21.60 -7.81
C ASN A 83 21.54 -21.61 -9.07
N SER A 84 20.21 -21.65 -8.92
CA SER A 84 19.27 -21.54 -10.05
C SER A 84 19.38 -20.21 -10.80
N LEU A 85 19.89 -19.15 -10.15
CA LEU A 85 20.11 -17.85 -10.79
C LEU A 85 21.19 -17.91 -11.88
N LEU A 86 22.07 -18.92 -11.89
CA LEU A 86 23.11 -19.09 -12.91
C LEU A 86 22.50 -19.36 -14.29
N ASP A 87 21.30 -19.92 -14.34
CA ASP A 87 20.60 -20.20 -15.58
C ASP A 87 19.86 -18.96 -16.12
N ALA A 88 19.60 -17.96 -15.28
CA ALA A 88 18.83 -16.77 -15.64
C ALA A 88 19.62 -15.82 -16.55
N ASP A 89 18.95 -15.25 -17.55
CA ASP A 89 19.45 -14.14 -18.37
C ASP A 89 18.99 -12.79 -17.81
N ALA A 90 17.84 -12.76 -17.15
CA ALA A 90 17.33 -11.59 -16.43
C ALA A 90 16.96 -11.97 -14.98
N ILE A 91 17.29 -11.11 -14.02
CA ILE A 91 16.97 -11.29 -12.60
C ILE A 91 16.23 -10.04 -12.12
N ILE A 92 15.02 -10.23 -11.60
CA ILE A 92 14.13 -9.16 -11.13
C ILE A 92 14.03 -9.22 -9.61
N ILE A 93 14.37 -8.12 -8.93
CA ILE A 93 14.40 -8.03 -7.46
C ILE A 93 13.08 -7.43 -6.96
N CYS A 94 12.30 -8.25 -6.26
CA CYS A 94 10.99 -7.94 -5.67
C CYS A 94 10.96 -8.24 -4.16
N VAL A 95 12.06 -7.96 -3.46
CA VAL A 95 12.21 -8.21 -2.01
C VAL A 95 11.61 -7.07 -1.17
N PRO A 96 11.27 -7.31 0.12
CA PRO A 96 10.74 -6.26 0.99
C PRO A 96 11.71 -5.10 1.19
N THR A 97 11.17 -3.89 1.32
CA THR A 97 11.90 -2.65 1.65
C THR A 97 11.24 -1.96 2.84
N PRO A 98 11.37 -2.51 4.06
CA PRO A 98 10.75 -1.93 5.24
C PRO A 98 11.49 -0.68 5.71
N LEU A 99 10.85 0.06 6.62
CA LEU A 99 11.53 1.08 7.41
C LEU A 99 11.97 0.51 8.76
N THR A 100 13.04 1.08 9.32
CA THR A 100 13.42 0.86 10.72
C THR A 100 12.42 1.54 11.66
N LYS A 101 12.53 1.27 12.97
CA LYS A 101 11.74 1.97 14.00
C LYS A 101 11.94 3.49 14.00
N SER A 102 13.05 3.96 13.45
CA SER A 102 13.38 5.39 13.30
C SER A 102 12.90 5.96 11.96
N MET A 103 12.08 5.22 11.21
CA MET A 103 11.56 5.61 9.88
C MET A 103 12.64 5.79 8.81
N GLU A 104 13.74 5.04 8.93
CA GLU A 104 14.83 5.03 7.95
C GLU A 104 14.73 3.82 7.02
N PRO A 105 15.09 3.93 5.73
CA PRO A 105 15.17 2.79 4.82
C PRO A 105 16.02 1.64 5.34
N ASP A 106 15.47 0.43 5.40
CA ASP A 106 16.22 -0.79 5.70
C ASP A 106 16.61 -1.50 4.40
N MET A 107 17.86 -1.30 3.97
CA MET A 107 18.36 -1.77 2.68
C MET A 107 18.88 -3.22 2.69
N ARG A 108 18.93 -3.86 3.87
CA ARG A 108 19.55 -5.18 4.05
C ARG A 108 18.99 -6.25 3.10
N TYR A 109 17.69 -6.21 2.81
CA TYR A 109 17.05 -7.17 1.90
C TYR A 109 17.54 -7.05 0.46
N ILE A 110 17.70 -5.81 -0.03
CA ILE A 110 18.24 -5.55 -1.37
C ILE A 110 19.73 -5.90 -1.39
N GLU A 111 20.50 -5.53 -0.37
CA GLU A 111 21.92 -5.87 -0.26
C GLU A 111 22.15 -7.38 -0.30
N VAL A 112 21.35 -8.16 0.46
CA VAL A 112 21.41 -9.63 0.44
C VAL A 112 21.02 -10.20 -0.93
N ALA A 113 20.02 -9.63 -1.60
CA ALA A 113 19.65 -10.04 -2.94
C ALA A 113 20.80 -9.80 -3.94
N VAL A 114 21.43 -8.63 -3.90
CA VAL A 114 22.59 -8.27 -4.73
C VAL A 114 23.78 -9.19 -4.44
N ASP A 115 24.08 -9.47 -3.17
CA ASP A 115 25.13 -10.42 -2.78
C ASP A 115 24.88 -11.83 -3.31
N THR A 116 23.60 -12.24 -3.35
CA THR A 116 23.20 -13.52 -3.93
C THR A 116 23.41 -13.52 -5.44
N ILE A 117 23.06 -12.43 -6.13
CA ILE A 117 23.25 -12.26 -7.58
C ILE A 117 24.73 -12.29 -7.93
N LYS A 118 25.60 -11.52 -7.25
CA LYS A 118 27.06 -11.48 -7.52
C LYS A 118 27.68 -12.88 -7.56
N LYS A 119 27.26 -13.75 -6.64
CA LYS A 119 27.80 -15.12 -6.49
C LYS A 119 27.18 -16.12 -7.48
N ASN A 120 26.01 -15.83 -8.04
CA ASN A 120 25.19 -16.80 -8.77
C ASN A 120 24.68 -16.29 -10.11
N ALA A 121 25.22 -15.20 -10.65
CA ALA A 121 24.84 -14.68 -11.96
C ALA A 121 25.95 -14.90 -12.98
N LYS A 122 25.53 -15.14 -14.23
CA LYS A 122 26.45 -15.21 -15.38
C LYS A 122 26.73 -13.82 -15.93
N LYS A 123 27.86 -13.67 -16.63
CA LYS A 123 28.12 -12.48 -17.45
C LYS A 123 27.06 -12.33 -18.55
N GLY A 124 26.69 -11.09 -18.81
CA GLY A 124 25.62 -10.68 -19.71
C GLY A 124 24.22 -10.73 -19.10
N VAL A 125 24.09 -10.74 -17.76
CA VAL A 125 22.80 -10.73 -17.05
C VAL A 125 22.18 -9.33 -17.05
N LEU A 126 20.85 -9.25 -17.18
CA LEU A 126 20.07 -8.04 -16.88
C LEU A 126 19.53 -8.13 -15.44
N ILE A 127 19.80 -7.13 -14.62
CA ILE A 127 19.25 -7.00 -13.28
C ILE A 127 18.19 -5.90 -13.29
N SER A 128 16.97 -6.19 -12.85
CA SER A 128 15.92 -5.19 -12.68
C SER A 128 15.55 -5.06 -11.21
N LEU A 129 15.52 -3.85 -10.68
CA LEU A 129 15.00 -3.58 -9.35
C LEU A 129 13.55 -3.09 -9.45
N GLU A 130 12.64 -3.82 -8.80
CA GLU A 130 11.23 -3.41 -8.70
C GLU A 130 10.82 -2.96 -7.31
N SER A 131 11.51 -3.45 -6.27
CA SER A 131 11.29 -3.03 -4.90
C SER A 131 11.33 -1.51 -4.78
N THR A 132 10.29 -0.91 -4.18
CA THR A 132 10.26 0.53 -3.94
C THR A 132 11.43 0.96 -3.07
N THR A 133 12.12 2.02 -3.48
CA THR A 133 13.34 2.50 -2.82
C THR A 133 13.60 3.98 -3.11
N TYR A 134 14.69 4.53 -2.57
CA TYR A 134 15.11 5.92 -2.81
C TYR A 134 15.84 6.11 -4.15
N PRO A 135 15.75 7.31 -4.77
CA PRO A 135 16.51 7.65 -5.96
C PRO A 135 18.02 7.51 -5.75
N GLY A 136 18.65 6.71 -6.59
CA GLY A 136 20.07 6.35 -6.54
C GLY A 136 20.31 4.89 -6.18
N THR A 137 19.34 4.16 -5.62
CA THR A 137 19.56 2.79 -5.11
C THR A 137 20.10 1.82 -6.17
N THR A 138 19.52 1.84 -7.37
CA THR A 138 19.96 0.94 -8.45
C THR A 138 21.41 1.19 -8.83
N ARG A 139 21.87 2.45 -8.81
CA ARG A 139 23.26 2.80 -9.09
C ARG A 139 24.18 2.49 -7.90
N GLU A 140 23.79 2.95 -6.72
CA GLU A 140 24.59 2.94 -5.49
C GLU A 140 24.73 1.54 -4.88
N ILE A 141 23.72 0.68 -5.01
CA ILE A 141 23.71 -0.66 -4.40
C ILE A 141 23.90 -1.77 -5.44
N ILE A 142 23.23 -1.70 -6.59
CA ILE A 142 23.35 -2.75 -7.62
C ILE A 142 24.55 -2.48 -8.52
N GLY A 143 24.58 -1.31 -9.16
CA GLY A 143 25.65 -0.92 -10.09
C GLY A 143 27.03 -1.00 -9.44
N ALA A 144 27.23 -0.28 -8.34
CA ALA A 144 28.50 -0.23 -7.63
C ALA A 144 28.96 -1.63 -7.15
N ALA A 145 28.08 -2.42 -6.55
CA ALA A 145 28.45 -3.75 -6.06
C ALA A 145 28.84 -4.73 -7.18
N MET A 146 28.19 -4.65 -8.34
CA MET A 146 28.55 -5.47 -9.50
C MET A 146 29.90 -5.04 -10.10
N GLU A 147 30.17 -3.74 -10.17
CA GLU A 147 31.45 -3.20 -10.65
C GLU A 147 32.61 -3.54 -9.69
N GLU A 148 32.38 -3.50 -8.38
CA GLU A 148 33.35 -3.94 -7.35
C GLU A 148 33.72 -5.42 -7.49
N GLU A 149 32.79 -6.27 -7.92
CA GLU A 149 33.03 -7.68 -8.24
C GLU A 149 33.72 -7.89 -9.61
N GLY A 150 33.99 -6.79 -10.33
CA GLY A 150 34.72 -6.79 -11.60
C GLY A 150 33.85 -6.99 -12.84
N PHE A 151 32.52 -6.85 -12.74
CA PHE A 151 31.64 -6.81 -13.91
C PHE A 151 31.67 -5.42 -14.56
N VAL A 152 31.69 -5.38 -15.88
CA VAL A 152 31.60 -4.13 -16.66
C VAL A 152 30.16 -3.84 -17.08
N LEU A 153 29.60 -2.70 -16.67
CA LEU A 153 28.26 -2.25 -17.07
C LEU A 153 28.17 -2.12 -18.61
N GLY A 154 27.05 -2.57 -19.17
CA GLY A 154 26.81 -2.54 -20.61
C GLY A 154 27.49 -3.68 -21.38
N THR A 155 28.27 -4.53 -20.71
CA THR A 155 28.97 -5.67 -21.31
C THR A 155 28.76 -6.97 -20.52
N ASP A 156 29.21 -6.99 -19.27
CA ASP A 156 29.10 -8.15 -18.38
C ASP A 156 27.82 -8.12 -17.53
N PHE A 157 27.21 -6.96 -17.35
CA PHE A 157 25.88 -6.86 -16.75
C PHE A 157 25.16 -5.61 -17.26
N PHE A 158 23.83 -5.65 -17.13
CA PHE A 158 22.93 -4.54 -17.39
C PHE A 158 22.06 -4.33 -16.17
N ALA A 159 21.67 -3.09 -15.88
CA ALA A 159 20.79 -2.83 -14.75
C ALA A 159 19.76 -1.75 -15.03
N CYS A 160 18.52 -2.01 -14.62
CA CYS A 160 17.41 -1.08 -14.73
C CYS A 160 16.56 -1.06 -13.47
N TYR A 161 15.71 -0.04 -13.36
CA TYR A 161 14.70 0.10 -12.33
C TYR A 161 13.32 0.17 -12.99
N SER A 162 12.37 -0.56 -12.43
CA SER A 162 11.00 -0.54 -12.92
C SER A 162 10.01 -0.74 -11.77
N PRO A 163 9.45 0.33 -11.19
CA PRO A 163 8.65 0.23 -9.99
C PRO A 163 7.36 -0.54 -10.24
N GLU A 164 6.92 -1.30 -9.25
CA GLU A 164 5.54 -1.79 -9.20
C GLU A 164 4.57 -0.62 -8.93
N ARG A 165 3.46 -0.57 -9.67
CA ARG A 165 2.42 0.47 -9.61
C ARG A 165 1.01 -0.10 -9.48
N VAL A 166 0.87 -1.42 -9.35
CA VAL A 166 -0.40 -2.11 -9.11
C VAL A 166 -1.06 -1.59 -7.82
N ASP A 167 -2.36 -1.37 -7.92
CA ASP A 167 -3.26 -1.08 -6.80
C ASP A 167 -3.98 -2.37 -6.40
N PRO A 168 -3.66 -2.99 -5.25
CA PRO A 168 -4.21 -4.29 -4.86
C PRO A 168 -5.75 -4.29 -4.84
N GLY A 169 -6.38 -5.32 -5.41
CA GLY A 169 -7.86 -5.43 -5.48
C GLY A 169 -8.53 -4.50 -6.50
N ASN A 170 -7.76 -3.81 -7.35
CA ASN A 170 -8.32 -2.99 -8.43
C ASN A 170 -8.89 -3.87 -9.56
N LYS A 171 -10.18 -3.70 -9.85
CA LYS A 171 -10.90 -4.51 -10.86
C LYS A 171 -10.62 -4.06 -12.30
N ILE A 172 -10.09 -2.86 -12.50
CA ILE A 172 -9.88 -2.25 -13.82
C ILE A 172 -8.40 -2.34 -14.21
N PHE A 173 -7.51 -1.97 -13.29
CA PHE A 173 -6.07 -1.92 -13.51
C PHE A 173 -5.39 -3.09 -12.79
N GLN A 174 -4.80 -3.98 -13.57
CA GLN A 174 -4.01 -5.14 -13.16
C GLN A 174 -2.56 -4.96 -13.65
N THR A 175 -1.69 -5.93 -13.36
CA THR A 175 -0.28 -5.89 -13.78
C THR A 175 -0.12 -5.64 -15.28
N GLU A 176 -0.88 -6.31 -16.14
CA GLU A 176 -0.71 -6.24 -17.60
C GLU A 176 -1.05 -4.86 -18.20
N ASN A 177 -2.04 -4.14 -17.65
CA ASN A 177 -2.54 -2.89 -18.25
C ASN A 177 -2.19 -1.62 -17.45
N THR A 178 -1.50 -1.75 -16.31
CA THR A 178 -0.96 -0.61 -15.59
C THR A 178 0.35 -0.18 -16.25
N PRO A 179 0.49 1.08 -16.73
CA PRO A 179 1.71 1.51 -17.38
C PRO A 179 2.92 1.36 -16.46
N LYS A 180 3.99 0.73 -16.95
CA LYS A 180 5.22 0.51 -16.17
C LYS A 180 6.30 1.46 -16.61
N VAL A 181 6.91 2.18 -15.66
CA VAL A 181 8.04 3.07 -15.93
C VAL A 181 9.33 2.24 -15.95
N VAL A 182 10.25 2.51 -16.87
CA VAL A 182 11.55 1.82 -16.94
C VAL A 182 12.68 2.82 -17.12
N GLY A 183 13.68 2.79 -16.23
CA GLY A 183 14.93 3.55 -16.38
C GLY A 183 16.13 2.63 -16.33
N GLY A 184 17.08 2.77 -17.25
CA GLY A 184 18.34 2.02 -17.24
C GLY A 184 19.51 2.81 -16.64
N LEU A 185 20.55 2.11 -16.14
CA LEU A 185 21.81 2.76 -15.75
C LEU A 185 22.56 3.34 -16.97
N ASP A 186 22.37 2.74 -18.14
CA ASP A 186 22.83 3.18 -19.45
C ASP A 186 21.76 2.93 -20.54
N SER A 187 22.07 3.31 -21.79
CA SER A 187 21.13 3.16 -22.90
C SER A 187 20.81 1.70 -23.22
N ALA A 188 21.80 0.79 -23.12
CA ALA A 188 21.62 -0.63 -23.39
C ALA A 188 20.74 -1.30 -22.34
N SER A 189 20.95 -0.99 -21.05
CA SER A 189 20.10 -1.49 -19.96
C SER A 189 18.67 -0.98 -20.07
N LYS A 190 18.49 0.28 -20.49
CA LYS A 190 17.16 0.85 -20.75
C LYS A 190 16.45 0.07 -21.85
N GLU A 191 17.11 -0.16 -22.99
CA GLU A 191 16.52 -0.89 -24.11
C GLU A 191 16.17 -2.34 -23.73
N LEU A 192 17.06 -3.02 -23.00
CA LEU A 192 16.82 -4.39 -22.55
C LEU A 192 15.66 -4.47 -21.54
N GLY A 193 15.61 -3.56 -20.56
CA GLY A 193 14.51 -3.47 -19.61
C GLY A 193 13.18 -3.17 -20.28
N GLU A 194 13.14 -2.17 -21.17
CA GLU A 194 11.94 -1.82 -21.95
C GLU A 194 11.46 -3.00 -22.81
N THR A 195 12.39 -3.68 -23.48
CA THR A 195 12.07 -4.86 -24.29
C THR A 195 11.54 -5.99 -23.41
N LEU A 196 12.12 -6.24 -22.24
CA LEU A 196 11.70 -7.31 -21.33
C LEU A 196 10.28 -7.07 -20.82
N TYR A 197 10.00 -5.87 -20.28
CA TYR A 197 8.70 -5.58 -19.69
C TYR A 197 7.58 -5.46 -20.72
N SER A 198 7.87 -4.99 -21.93
CA SER A 198 6.87 -4.92 -23.01
C SER A 198 6.35 -6.28 -23.48
N GLN A 199 6.96 -7.39 -23.04
CA GLN A 199 6.45 -8.74 -23.33
C GLN A 199 5.30 -9.16 -22.41
N VAL A 200 5.11 -8.46 -21.29
CA VAL A 200 4.09 -8.78 -20.27
C VAL A 200 3.28 -7.58 -19.81
N ILE A 201 3.71 -6.36 -20.14
CA ILE A 201 3.02 -5.10 -19.85
C ILE A 201 2.64 -4.42 -21.17
N ARG A 202 1.39 -3.97 -21.27
CA ARG A 202 0.84 -3.32 -22.46
C ARG A 202 1.50 -1.99 -22.79
N GLU A 203 1.79 -1.18 -21.76
CA GLU A 203 2.38 0.14 -21.91
C GLU A 203 3.62 0.26 -21.04
N VAL A 204 4.77 0.45 -21.67
CA VAL A 204 6.05 0.71 -21.00
C VAL A 204 6.48 2.13 -21.32
N VAL A 205 6.79 2.90 -20.28
CA VAL A 205 7.23 4.29 -20.38
C VAL A 205 8.71 4.35 -20.02
N ALA A 206 9.56 4.40 -21.04
CA ALA A 206 11.00 4.53 -20.85
C ALA A 206 11.38 5.96 -20.41
N VAL A 207 12.21 6.06 -19.37
CA VAL A 207 12.78 7.32 -18.88
C VAL A 207 14.31 7.31 -18.97
N ASN A 208 14.92 8.48 -18.79
CA ASN A 208 16.34 8.67 -19.09
C ASN A 208 17.30 8.01 -18.11
N SER A 209 16.88 7.71 -16.88
CA SER A 209 17.74 7.08 -15.88
C SER A 209 16.95 6.31 -14.83
N THR A 210 17.63 5.42 -14.09
CA THR A 210 17.05 4.73 -12.93
C THR A 210 16.54 5.72 -11.89
N GLU A 211 17.26 6.82 -11.63
CA GLU A 211 16.89 7.80 -10.62
C GLU A 211 15.57 8.51 -10.95
N VAL A 212 15.30 8.77 -12.24
CA VAL A 212 14.00 9.32 -12.68
C VAL A 212 12.88 8.31 -12.42
N ALA A 213 13.13 7.03 -12.71
CA ALA A 213 12.15 5.96 -12.49
C ALA A 213 11.89 5.73 -10.98
N GLU A 214 12.94 5.70 -10.15
CA GLU A 214 12.86 5.60 -8.68
C GLU A 214 12.12 6.80 -8.09
N MET A 215 12.46 8.01 -8.54
CA MET A 215 11.81 9.24 -8.08
C MET A 215 10.33 9.28 -8.47
N SER A 216 9.96 8.78 -9.65
CA SER A 216 8.56 8.80 -10.10
C SER A 216 7.64 8.07 -9.13
N LYS A 217 8.06 6.89 -8.63
CA LYS A 217 7.29 6.10 -7.68
C LYS A 217 7.13 6.81 -6.33
N LEU A 218 8.21 7.35 -5.80
CA LEU A 218 8.14 8.09 -4.53
C LEU A 218 7.31 9.37 -4.66
N LEU A 219 7.41 10.05 -5.80
CA LEU A 219 6.65 11.27 -6.07
C LEU A 219 5.14 10.98 -6.10
N GLU A 220 4.70 9.92 -6.77
CA GLU A 220 3.29 9.49 -6.82
C GLU A 220 2.71 9.28 -5.42
N ASN A 221 3.42 8.51 -4.58
CA ASN A 221 2.96 8.19 -3.23
C ASN A 221 3.09 9.37 -2.26
N THR A 222 4.14 10.17 -2.39
CA THR A 222 4.32 11.41 -1.63
C THR A 222 3.21 12.42 -1.94
N PHE A 223 2.88 12.59 -3.21
CA PHE A 223 1.76 13.44 -3.64
C PHE A 223 0.45 12.99 -3.00
N ARG A 224 0.14 11.69 -3.03
CA ARG A 224 -1.06 11.14 -2.39
C ARG A 224 -1.07 11.37 -0.88
N SER A 225 0.04 11.10 -0.19
CA SER A 225 0.17 11.31 1.27
C SER A 225 -0.10 12.76 1.69
N ILE A 226 0.52 13.70 0.96
CA ILE A 226 0.35 15.14 1.18
C ILE A 226 -1.10 15.58 1.00
N ASN A 227 -1.76 15.17 -0.07
CA ASN A 227 -3.13 15.62 -0.31
C ASN A 227 -4.14 15.01 0.68
N ILE A 228 -3.89 13.79 1.15
CA ILE A 228 -4.67 13.19 2.25
C ILE A 228 -4.46 13.98 3.54
N ALA A 229 -3.21 14.34 3.87
CA ALA A 229 -2.93 15.16 5.04
C ALA A 229 -3.61 16.54 4.94
N PHE A 230 -3.50 17.18 3.78
CA PHE A 230 -4.14 18.46 3.53
C PHE A 230 -5.65 18.38 3.72
N ILE A 231 -6.33 17.37 3.15
CA ILE A 231 -7.79 17.30 3.30
C ILE A 231 -8.23 16.93 4.72
N ASN A 232 -7.43 16.15 5.45
CA ASN A 232 -7.64 15.89 6.87
C ASN A 232 -7.50 17.18 7.70
N GLU A 233 -6.48 18.00 7.42
CA GLU A 233 -6.33 19.31 8.07
C GLU A 233 -7.50 20.25 7.73
N MET A 234 -7.96 20.25 6.48
CA MET A 234 -9.13 21.04 6.07
C MET A 234 -10.42 20.57 6.75
N ALA A 235 -10.59 19.27 7.01
CA ALA A 235 -11.73 18.77 7.78
C ALA A 235 -11.75 19.36 9.20
N LEU A 236 -10.61 19.33 9.90
CA LEU A 236 -10.47 19.94 11.24
C LEU A 236 -10.69 21.46 11.23
N LEU A 237 -10.26 22.15 10.16
CA LEU A 237 -10.51 23.58 10.01
C LEU A 237 -12.00 23.86 9.77
N CYS A 238 -12.64 23.09 8.90
CA CYS A 238 -14.06 23.24 8.57
C CYS A 238 -14.95 23.00 9.80
N GLU A 239 -14.61 22.04 10.67
CA GLU A 239 -15.28 21.86 11.96
C GLU A 239 -15.24 23.12 12.83
N LYS A 240 -14.09 23.80 12.90
CA LYS A 240 -13.95 25.05 13.65
C LYS A 240 -14.70 26.22 13.03
N LEU A 241 -14.80 26.25 11.70
CA LEU A 241 -15.52 27.29 10.96
C LEU A 241 -17.03 27.04 10.91
N GLY A 242 -17.47 25.84 11.28
CA GLY A 242 -18.86 25.44 11.09
C GLY A 242 -19.21 25.27 9.61
N ILE A 243 -18.37 24.56 8.85
CA ILE A 243 -18.56 24.26 7.42
C ILE A 243 -18.52 22.74 7.23
N ASP A 244 -19.35 22.21 6.32
CA ASP A 244 -19.31 20.80 5.92
C ASP A 244 -18.16 20.57 4.91
N ILE A 245 -17.14 19.81 5.31
CA ILE A 245 -16.01 19.51 4.42
C ILE A 245 -16.42 18.63 3.24
N TRP A 246 -17.38 17.72 3.43
CA TRP A 246 -17.81 16.79 2.38
C TRP A 246 -18.55 17.53 1.28
N GLU A 247 -19.50 18.41 1.64
CA GLU A 247 -20.16 19.29 0.67
C GLU A 247 -19.13 20.20 -0.04
N THR A 248 -18.19 20.77 0.71
CA THR A 248 -17.12 21.62 0.16
C THR A 248 -16.26 20.88 -0.85
N ILE A 249 -15.91 19.60 -0.59
CA ILE A 249 -15.16 18.75 -1.52
C ILE A 249 -15.98 18.45 -2.77
N GLU A 250 -17.26 18.09 -2.64
CA GLU A 250 -18.11 17.84 -3.81
C GLU A 250 -18.25 19.09 -4.68
N ALA A 251 -18.51 20.25 -4.06
CA ALA A 251 -18.57 21.54 -4.76
C ALA A 251 -17.25 21.85 -5.49
N SER A 252 -16.11 21.67 -4.82
CA SER A 252 -14.78 21.87 -5.41
C SER A 252 -14.49 20.91 -6.57
N SER A 253 -14.99 19.67 -6.47
CA SER A 253 -14.83 18.61 -7.48
C SER A 253 -15.60 18.90 -8.77
N THR A 254 -16.53 19.87 -8.78
CA THR A 254 -17.21 20.31 -10.01
C THR A 254 -16.27 21.07 -10.96
N LYS A 255 -15.13 21.57 -10.45
CA LYS A 255 -14.14 22.27 -11.28
C LYS A 255 -13.39 21.25 -12.15
N PRO A 256 -13.42 21.36 -13.49
CA PRO A 256 -12.89 20.33 -14.37
C PRO A 256 -11.35 20.29 -14.46
N PHE A 257 -10.64 21.18 -13.76
CA PHE A 257 -9.18 21.25 -13.76
C PHE A 257 -8.63 21.77 -12.42
N GLY A 258 -7.42 21.32 -12.05
CA GLY A 258 -6.68 21.83 -10.90
C GLY A 258 -7.21 21.44 -9.53
N PHE A 259 -8.25 20.59 -9.45
CA PHE A 259 -8.71 19.98 -8.21
C PHE A 259 -8.79 18.47 -8.39
N MET A 260 -7.97 17.73 -7.64
CA MET A 260 -8.05 16.27 -7.56
C MET A 260 -8.74 15.94 -6.24
N LYS A 261 -9.82 15.15 -6.31
CA LYS A 261 -10.61 14.83 -5.13
C LYS A 261 -9.85 13.89 -4.20
N PHE A 262 -9.66 14.33 -2.97
CA PHE A 262 -9.28 13.52 -1.82
C PHE A 262 -10.35 13.68 -0.75
N THR A 263 -10.51 12.68 0.11
CA THR A 263 -11.52 12.68 1.18
C THR A 263 -10.84 12.50 2.53
N PRO A 264 -11.32 13.16 3.59
CA PRO A 264 -10.79 12.98 4.94
C PRO A 264 -11.16 11.59 5.47
N GLY A 265 -10.48 11.14 6.53
CA GLY A 265 -10.76 9.85 7.14
C GLY A 265 -9.92 9.54 8.38
N PRO A 266 -9.97 8.30 8.88
CA PRO A 266 -9.37 7.91 10.16
C PRO A 266 -7.83 7.85 10.13
N GLY A 267 -7.21 7.99 8.96
CA GLY A 267 -5.78 7.94 8.75
C GLY A 267 -5.41 7.25 7.44
N ILE A 268 -4.11 7.00 7.27
CA ILE A 268 -3.56 6.25 6.14
C ILE A 268 -3.10 4.88 6.62
N GLY A 269 -3.17 3.87 5.75
CA GLY A 269 -2.59 2.55 6.02
C GLY A 269 -1.99 1.92 4.78
N GLY A 270 -1.62 0.65 4.89
CA GLY A 270 -0.82 -0.07 3.90
C GLY A 270 0.66 0.31 3.96
N HIS A 271 1.50 -0.32 3.14
CA HIS A 271 2.94 -0.02 3.17
C HIS A 271 3.37 1.16 2.31
N CYS A 272 2.65 1.47 1.24
CA CYS A 272 3.17 2.46 0.28
C CYS A 272 3.09 3.90 0.80
N ILE A 273 1.92 4.32 1.30
CA ILE A 273 1.69 5.73 1.64
C ILE A 273 2.31 6.17 2.96
N PRO A 274 2.36 5.33 4.01
CA PRO A 274 3.06 5.68 5.23
C PRO A 274 4.59 5.62 5.11
N LEU A 275 5.16 4.74 4.25
CA LEU A 275 6.62 4.51 4.20
C LEU A 275 7.32 5.30 3.09
N ASP A 276 6.83 5.27 1.86
CA ASP A 276 7.54 5.83 0.69
C ASP A 276 7.92 7.31 0.82
N PRO A 277 7.07 8.20 1.38
CA PRO A 277 7.46 9.60 1.59
C PRO A 277 8.67 9.73 2.52
N MET A 278 8.83 8.82 3.48
CA MET A 278 9.95 8.81 4.41
C MET A 278 11.26 8.39 3.74
N TYR A 279 11.23 7.51 2.73
CA TYR A 279 12.40 7.24 1.87
C TYR A 279 12.92 8.53 1.22
N LEU A 280 12.00 9.33 0.67
CA LEU A 280 12.36 10.59 0.01
C LEU A 280 12.88 11.62 1.01
N SER A 281 12.22 11.76 2.16
CA SER A 281 12.67 12.63 3.25
C SER A 281 14.08 12.25 3.74
N TRP A 282 14.33 10.96 3.96
CA TRP A 282 15.64 10.43 4.35
C TRP A 282 16.72 10.73 3.30
N LYS A 283 16.47 10.42 2.01
CA LYS A 283 17.45 10.68 0.94
C LYS A 283 17.73 12.17 0.80
N ALA A 284 16.72 13.02 0.95
CA ALA A 284 16.90 14.46 0.89
C ALA A 284 17.80 15.00 2.01
N LYS A 285 17.69 14.46 3.23
CA LYS A 285 18.57 14.81 4.37
C LYS A 285 20.04 14.56 4.06
N SER A 286 20.36 13.48 3.33
CA SER A 286 21.74 13.20 2.88
C SER A 286 22.33 14.28 1.95
N LYS A 287 21.48 15.12 1.35
CA LYS A 287 21.85 16.25 0.49
C LYS A 287 21.64 17.60 1.17
N ASN A 288 21.52 17.61 2.50
CA ASN A 288 21.25 18.81 3.30
C ASN A 288 19.95 19.54 2.89
N PHE A 289 18.96 18.78 2.40
CA PHE A 289 17.62 19.28 2.09
C PHE A 289 16.59 18.68 3.05
N TYR A 290 15.84 19.54 3.73
CA TYR A 290 14.85 19.14 4.73
C TYR A 290 13.44 19.40 4.19
N SER A 291 12.76 18.33 3.79
CA SER A 291 11.42 18.43 3.20
C SER A 291 10.34 18.59 4.28
N ARG A 292 10.15 19.83 4.76
CA ARG A 292 9.15 20.16 5.79
C ARG A 292 7.74 19.72 5.44
N PHE A 293 7.39 19.73 4.15
CA PHE A 293 6.05 19.39 3.70
C PHE A 293 5.76 17.89 3.81
N ILE A 294 6.76 17.05 3.54
CA ILE A 294 6.64 15.60 3.74
C ILE A 294 6.50 15.28 5.22
N GLU A 295 7.33 15.90 6.06
CA GLU A 295 7.30 15.68 7.51
C GLU A 295 5.96 16.14 8.12
N LEU A 296 5.46 17.31 7.73
CA LEU A 296 4.14 17.81 8.18
C LEU A 296 2.99 16.89 7.72
N ALA A 297 3.02 16.44 6.46
CA ALA A 297 2.00 15.53 5.96
C ALA A 297 2.00 14.20 6.71
N HIS A 298 3.19 13.67 7.02
CA HIS A 298 3.33 12.46 7.83
C HIS A 298 2.77 12.66 9.24
N GLU A 299 3.10 13.77 9.90
CA GLU A 299 2.61 14.11 11.23
C GLU A 299 1.07 14.19 11.27
N ILE A 300 0.46 14.97 10.37
CA ILE A 300 -1.01 15.12 10.31
C ILE A 300 -1.68 13.76 10.12
N ASN A 301 -1.21 12.97 9.16
CA ASN A 301 -1.78 11.66 8.87
C ASN A 301 -1.62 10.68 10.05
N HIS A 302 -0.48 10.70 10.75
CA HIS A 302 -0.22 9.85 11.90
C HIS A 302 -1.08 10.21 13.12
N LEU A 303 -1.49 11.48 13.25
CA LEU A 303 -2.36 11.94 14.34
C LEU A 303 -3.85 11.63 14.11
N MET A 304 -4.26 11.20 12.92
CA MET A 304 -5.69 10.97 12.63
C MET A 304 -6.36 9.91 13.51
N PRO A 305 -5.72 8.77 13.85
CA PRO A 305 -6.27 7.83 14.83
C PRO A 305 -6.55 8.45 16.21
N GLU A 306 -5.70 9.39 16.65
CA GLU A 306 -5.93 10.14 17.89
C GLU A 306 -7.12 11.10 17.73
N LYS A 307 -7.24 11.78 16.58
CA LYS A 307 -8.40 12.63 16.26
C LYS A 307 -9.70 11.86 16.19
N MET A 308 -9.70 10.65 15.66
CA MET A 308 -10.90 9.79 15.68
C MET A 308 -11.25 9.39 17.11
N THR A 309 -10.24 9.11 17.94
CA THR A 309 -10.46 8.80 19.36
C THR A 309 -11.04 10.01 20.11
N GLU A 310 -10.60 11.23 19.81
CA GLU A 310 -11.21 12.47 20.33
C GLU A 310 -12.69 12.57 19.92
N HIS A 311 -13.01 12.32 18.65
CA HIS A 311 -14.39 12.31 18.15
C HIS A 311 -15.27 11.26 18.83
N VAL A 312 -14.74 10.09 19.14
CA VAL A 312 -15.44 9.07 19.94
C VAL A 312 -15.82 9.63 21.31
N VAL A 313 -14.86 10.28 21.99
CA VAL A 313 -15.12 10.89 23.31
C VAL A 313 -16.19 11.96 23.23
N GLU A 314 -16.12 12.84 22.23
CA GLU A 314 -17.11 13.90 22.06
C GLU A 314 -18.51 13.36 21.77
N THR A 315 -18.62 12.37 20.88
CA THR A 315 -19.90 11.71 20.53
C THR A 315 -20.56 11.09 21.76
N LEU A 316 -19.78 10.40 22.60
CA LEU A 316 -20.28 9.83 23.85
C LEU A 316 -20.69 10.91 24.86
N ASN A 317 -19.89 11.97 24.98
CA ASN A 317 -20.15 13.08 25.90
C ASN A 317 -21.41 13.86 25.57
N GLU A 318 -21.74 14.04 24.28
CA GLU A 318 -23.02 14.64 23.85
C GLU A 318 -24.23 13.86 24.41
N HIS A 319 -24.05 12.56 24.65
CA HIS A 319 -25.04 11.66 25.24
C HIS A 319 -24.79 11.36 26.71
N ARG A 320 -23.93 12.16 27.37
CA ARG A 320 -23.57 12.03 28.79
C ARG A 320 -23.00 10.66 29.17
N LYS A 321 -22.31 9.99 28.23
CA LYS A 321 -21.57 8.76 28.46
C LYS A 321 -20.08 9.03 28.51
N SER A 322 -19.36 8.39 29.43
CA SER A 322 -17.90 8.41 29.48
C SER A 322 -17.31 7.33 28.59
N ILE A 323 -16.17 7.60 27.95
CA ILE A 323 -15.42 6.56 27.20
C ILE A 323 -15.00 5.39 28.09
N ASN A 324 -14.56 5.67 29.32
CA ASN A 324 -14.22 4.63 30.28
C ASN A 324 -15.51 3.87 30.66
N GLY A 325 -15.51 2.56 30.43
CA GLY A 325 -16.66 1.69 30.65
C GLY A 325 -17.65 1.61 29.48
N SER A 326 -17.49 2.41 28.43
CA SER A 326 -18.37 2.31 27.24
C SER A 326 -18.02 1.07 26.40
N HIS A 327 -19.05 0.44 25.85
CA HIS A 327 -18.95 -0.63 24.87
C HIS A 327 -18.93 -0.06 23.45
N ILE A 328 -17.81 -0.22 22.74
CA ILE A 328 -17.60 0.37 21.42
C ILE A 328 -17.37 -0.74 20.39
N LEU A 329 -18.10 -0.66 19.28
CA LEU A 329 -17.91 -1.53 18.13
C LEU A 329 -17.20 -0.78 17.00
N LEU A 330 -16.04 -1.27 16.58
CA LEU A 330 -15.37 -0.82 15.36
C LEU A 330 -15.84 -1.65 14.17
N VAL A 331 -16.35 -0.99 13.12
CA VAL A 331 -16.82 -1.65 11.89
C VAL A 331 -15.83 -1.40 10.77
N GLY A 332 -15.20 -2.48 10.31
CA GLY A 332 -14.06 -2.46 9.39
C GLY A 332 -12.75 -2.17 10.12
N MET A 333 -11.74 -3.02 9.90
CA MET A 333 -10.40 -2.89 10.48
C MET A 333 -9.32 -2.83 9.40
N ALA A 334 -9.56 -3.40 8.21
CA ALA A 334 -8.66 -3.26 7.07
C ALA A 334 -8.48 -1.77 6.69
N TYR A 335 -7.29 -1.37 6.24
CA TYR A 335 -7.08 0.03 5.83
C TYR A 335 -7.74 0.35 4.49
N LYS A 336 -8.10 -0.67 3.71
CA LYS A 336 -8.71 -0.56 2.39
C LYS A 336 -9.98 -1.39 2.31
N GLU A 337 -10.99 -0.82 1.66
CA GLU A 337 -12.25 -1.49 1.38
C GLU A 337 -12.02 -2.80 0.62
N ASN A 338 -12.82 -3.79 0.97
CA ASN A 338 -12.81 -5.14 0.38
C ASN A 338 -11.48 -5.93 0.48
N SER A 339 -10.50 -5.45 1.23
CA SER A 339 -9.23 -6.15 1.50
C SER A 339 -9.22 -6.76 2.92
N ASN A 340 -8.35 -7.74 3.15
CA ASN A 340 -8.04 -8.29 4.48
C ASN A 340 -6.77 -7.66 5.11
N ASP A 341 -6.19 -6.66 4.44
CA ASP A 341 -4.89 -6.13 4.79
C ASP A 341 -4.97 -5.12 5.94
N LEU A 342 -4.33 -5.48 7.05
CA LEU A 342 -4.27 -4.71 8.29
C LEU A 342 -2.97 -3.95 8.49
N ARG A 343 -2.02 -4.05 7.55
CA ARG A 343 -0.69 -3.45 7.70
C ARG A 343 -0.82 -1.93 7.79
N GLU A 344 -0.24 -1.36 8.84
CA GLU A 344 -0.34 0.07 9.18
C GLU A 344 -1.79 0.60 9.27
N SER A 345 -2.78 -0.26 9.52
CA SER A 345 -4.18 0.20 9.52
C SER A 345 -4.47 1.17 10.67
N PRO A 346 -5.12 2.32 10.42
CA PRO A 346 -5.53 3.25 11.47
C PRO A 346 -6.52 2.62 12.46
N GLY A 347 -7.29 1.60 12.03
CA GLY A 347 -8.23 0.90 12.90
C GLY A 347 -7.55 0.18 14.06
N LEU A 348 -6.34 -0.35 13.85
CA LEU A 348 -5.56 -1.00 14.91
C LEU A 348 -5.15 0.02 15.98
N GLN A 349 -4.66 1.19 15.57
CA GLN A 349 -4.26 2.24 16.49
C GLN A 349 -5.47 2.80 17.25
N ILE A 350 -6.62 3.00 16.58
CA ILE A 350 -7.87 3.42 17.23
C ILE A 350 -8.29 2.39 18.29
N PHE A 351 -8.27 1.09 17.96
CA PHE A 351 -8.60 0.03 18.91
C PHE A 351 -7.75 0.10 20.19
N GLU A 352 -6.42 0.24 20.04
CA GLU A 352 -5.51 0.33 21.18
C GLU A 352 -5.71 1.61 22.01
N LEU A 353 -5.92 2.76 21.34
CA LEU A 353 -6.16 4.04 22.00
C LEU A 353 -7.47 4.03 22.82
N LEU A 354 -8.52 3.43 22.28
CA LEU A 354 -9.81 3.29 22.98
C LEU A 354 -9.69 2.39 24.21
N ARG A 355 -9.04 1.22 24.09
CA ARG A 355 -8.78 0.33 25.23
C ARG A 355 -7.94 1.01 26.30
N LYS A 356 -6.91 1.77 25.90
CA LYS A 356 -6.07 2.55 26.84
C LYS A 356 -6.87 3.60 27.61
N ARG A 357 -7.97 4.12 27.04
CA ARG A 357 -8.91 5.03 27.71
C ARG A 357 -9.98 4.31 28.55
N GLY A 358 -9.92 2.98 28.65
CA GLY A 358 -10.81 2.17 29.48
C GLY A 358 -12.11 1.74 28.79
N ALA A 359 -12.22 1.87 27.47
CA ALA A 359 -13.37 1.36 26.73
C ALA A 359 -13.31 -0.18 26.57
N SER A 360 -14.48 -0.81 26.54
CA SER A 360 -14.64 -2.20 26.11
C SER A 360 -14.83 -2.21 24.59
N VAL A 361 -13.79 -2.62 23.85
CA VAL A 361 -13.77 -2.51 22.38
C VAL A 361 -13.93 -3.87 21.73
N SER A 362 -14.92 -3.99 20.85
CA SER A 362 -15.07 -5.10 19.90
C SER A 362 -14.85 -4.59 18.48
N PHE A 363 -14.56 -5.47 17.54
CA PHE A 363 -14.54 -5.12 16.12
C PHE A 363 -15.28 -6.15 15.28
N CYS A 364 -15.88 -5.69 14.18
CA CYS A 364 -16.49 -6.51 13.15
C CYS A 364 -15.80 -6.20 11.81
N ASP A 365 -15.02 -7.16 11.32
CA ASP A 365 -14.45 -7.14 9.98
C ASP A 365 -14.44 -8.56 9.40
N PRO A 366 -15.41 -8.92 8.54
CA PRO A 366 -15.48 -10.23 7.91
C PRO A 366 -14.30 -10.54 6.98
N LYS A 367 -13.57 -9.52 6.51
CA LYS A 367 -12.41 -9.69 5.63
C LYS A 367 -11.13 -9.85 6.43
N ALA A 368 -11.00 -9.17 7.56
CA ALA A 368 -9.86 -9.25 8.45
C ALA A 368 -10.27 -9.85 9.83
N PRO A 369 -10.46 -11.18 9.92
CA PRO A 369 -11.12 -11.81 11.08
C PRO A 369 -10.25 -11.85 12.35
N ARG A 370 -8.96 -11.53 12.27
CA ARG A 370 -8.03 -11.60 13.39
C ARG A 370 -6.86 -10.65 13.21
N PHE A 371 -6.42 -10.03 14.31
CA PHE A 371 -5.13 -9.35 14.38
C PHE A 371 -4.41 -9.64 15.69
N ILE A 372 -3.13 -9.29 15.75
CA ILE A 372 -2.30 -9.34 16.95
C ILE A 372 -1.93 -7.90 17.29
N ASP A 373 -2.21 -7.47 18.51
CA ASP A 373 -1.89 -6.10 18.94
C ASP A 373 -0.41 -5.94 19.33
N ASN A 374 0.00 -4.73 19.67
CA ASN A 374 1.38 -4.43 20.06
C ASN A 374 1.85 -5.14 21.34
N GLN A 375 0.93 -5.70 22.13
CA GLN A 375 1.24 -6.48 23.34
C GLN A 375 1.35 -7.99 23.05
N GLY A 376 1.02 -8.41 21.82
CA GLY A 376 1.03 -9.81 21.42
C GLY A 376 -0.31 -10.52 21.65
N ASP A 377 -1.35 -9.81 22.07
CA ASP A 377 -2.67 -10.39 22.28
C ASP A 377 -3.40 -10.59 20.95
N SER A 378 -4.01 -11.75 20.78
CA SER A 378 -4.84 -12.04 19.60
C SER A 378 -6.27 -11.56 19.82
N HIS A 379 -6.76 -10.75 18.90
CA HIS A 379 -8.13 -10.25 18.87
C HIS A 379 -8.87 -10.79 17.66
N TYR A 380 -10.15 -11.11 17.83
CA TYR A 380 -10.98 -11.76 16.81
C TYR A 380 -12.20 -10.92 16.47
N SER A 381 -12.53 -10.88 15.18
CA SER A 381 -13.74 -10.21 14.72
C SER A 381 -14.95 -10.91 15.32
N ILE A 382 -15.90 -10.13 15.80
CA ILE A 382 -17.23 -10.66 16.11
C ILE A 382 -17.92 -11.07 14.79
N PRO A 383 -18.84 -12.05 14.83
CA PRO A 383 -19.69 -12.37 13.70
C PRO A 383 -20.50 -11.15 13.25
N LEU A 384 -20.72 -11.01 11.94
CA LEU A 384 -21.59 -9.97 11.40
C LEU A 384 -23.05 -10.32 11.71
N ASN A 385 -23.55 -9.79 12.82
CA ASN A 385 -24.95 -9.85 13.22
C ASN A 385 -25.43 -8.44 13.60
N TYR A 386 -26.30 -7.86 12.78
CA TYR A 386 -26.74 -6.48 12.98
C TYR A 386 -27.57 -6.30 14.25
N ASP A 387 -28.32 -7.32 14.68
CA ASP A 387 -29.17 -7.22 15.88
C ASP A 387 -28.35 -6.92 17.15
N ASP A 388 -27.10 -7.41 17.18
CA ASP A 388 -26.18 -7.21 18.30
C ASP A 388 -25.61 -5.78 18.37
N PHE A 389 -25.71 -4.99 17.28
CA PHE A 389 -25.12 -3.63 17.23
C PHE A 389 -25.78 -2.69 18.24
N SER A 390 -27.04 -2.96 18.58
CA SER A 390 -27.82 -2.19 19.56
C SER A 390 -27.27 -2.33 20.99
N SER A 391 -26.49 -3.38 21.27
CA SER A 391 -25.85 -3.62 22.57
C SER A 391 -24.63 -2.72 22.82
N TYR A 392 -24.12 -2.06 21.78
CA TYR A 392 -22.98 -1.16 21.89
C TYR A 392 -23.43 0.28 22.17
N ASP A 393 -22.67 0.98 23.01
CA ASP A 393 -22.90 2.39 23.31
C ASP A 393 -22.58 3.28 22.10
N LEU A 394 -21.62 2.87 21.28
CA LEU A 394 -21.20 3.55 20.06
C LEU A 394 -20.69 2.56 19.01
N VAL A 395 -21.14 2.73 17.77
CA VAL A 395 -20.60 2.05 16.58
C VAL A 395 -19.75 3.04 15.78
N VAL A 396 -18.51 2.70 15.48
CA VAL A 396 -17.58 3.54 14.72
C VAL A 396 -17.33 2.91 13.35
N LEU A 397 -17.67 3.62 12.28
CA LEU A 397 -17.46 3.16 10.92
C LEU A 397 -16.09 3.61 10.43
N LEU A 398 -15.19 2.67 10.19
CA LEU A 398 -13.81 2.93 9.75
C LEU A 398 -13.60 2.56 8.28
N THR A 399 -14.07 1.37 7.88
CA THR A 399 -13.88 0.86 6.51
C THR A 399 -15.18 0.28 5.96
N LYS A 400 -15.56 0.73 4.76
CA LYS A 400 -16.78 0.32 4.08
C LYS A 400 -16.52 -0.88 3.17
N HIS A 401 -16.58 -2.09 3.71
CA HIS A 401 -16.61 -3.30 2.87
C HIS A 401 -17.98 -3.47 2.20
N ASP A 402 -18.00 -4.02 0.98
CA ASP A 402 -19.24 -4.29 0.22
C ASP A 402 -20.15 -5.30 0.93
N VAL A 403 -19.59 -6.12 1.83
CA VAL A 403 -20.33 -7.10 2.63
C VAL A 403 -21.26 -6.45 3.67
N PHE A 404 -21.00 -5.19 4.03
CA PHE A 404 -21.81 -4.50 5.02
C PHE A 404 -23.07 -3.92 4.40
N ASP A 405 -24.21 -4.23 5.03
CA ASP A 405 -25.49 -3.58 4.79
C ASP A 405 -25.53 -2.30 5.63
N ILE A 406 -25.16 -1.19 4.97
CA ILE A 406 -25.06 0.13 5.60
C ILE A 406 -26.40 0.58 6.20
N ALA A 407 -27.53 0.22 5.58
CA ALA A 407 -28.85 0.56 6.11
C ALA A 407 -29.08 -0.16 7.44
N LYS A 408 -28.80 -1.47 7.49
CA LYS A 408 -28.95 -2.25 8.74
C LYS A 408 -28.02 -1.80 9.84
N ILE A 409 -26.78 -1.39 9.53
CA ILE A 409 -25.89 -0.78 10.52
C ILE A 409 -26.56 0.47 11.11
N GLY A 410 -27.06 1.35 10.24
CA GLY A 410 -27.78 2.55 10.65
C GLY A 410 -29.00 2.24 11.53
N GLU A 411 -29.85 1.30 11.12
CA GLU A 411 -31.07 0.91 11.83
C GLU A 411 -30.77 0.35 13.23
N ASN A 412 -29.79 -0.54 13.34
CA ASN A 412 -29.55 -1.33 14.55
C ASN A 412 -28.52 -0.71 15.52
N SER A 413 -27.87 0.40 15.16
CA SER A 413 -26.91 1.06 16.05
C SER A 413 -27.59 2.09 16.96
N THR A 414 -27.15 2.16 18.22
CA THR A 414 -27.62 3.17 19.20
C THR A 414 -27.07 4.55 18.89
N LEU A 415 -25.74 4.66 18.80
CA LEU A 415 -25.02 5.86 18.34
C LEU A 415 -24.01 5.46 17.28
N ILE A 416 -23.73 6.37 16.35
CA ILE A 416 -22.82 6.12 15.24
C ILE A 416 -21.81 7.26 15.13
N LEU A 417 -20.52 6.91 15.01
CA LEU A 417 -19.50 7.81 14.49
C LEU A 417 -19.11 7.35 13.08
N ASP A 418 -19.49 8.13 12.08
CA ASP A 418 -19.17 7.87 10.68
C ASP A 418 -17.90 8.65 10.28
N THR A 419 -16.79 7.95 10.14
CA THR A 419 -15.49 8.61 9.87
C THR A 419 -15.27 8.92 8.38
N LYS A 420 -16.14 8.44 7.49
CA LYS A 420 -15.96 8.51 6.03
C LYS A 420 -17.21 8.96 5.25
N ASP A 421 -18.22 9.50 5.95
CA ASP A 421 -19.51 9.91 5.37
C ASP A 421 -20.17 8.79 4.53
N ILE A 422 -20.16 7.58 5.09
CA ILE A 422 -20.71 6.35 4.52
C ILE A 422 -22.25 6.37 4.49
N LEU A 423 -22.87 6.86 5.55
CA LEU A 423 -24.33 6.90 5.75
C LEU A 423 -25.00 8.14 5.12
N LYS A 424 -24.22 9.06 4.56
CA LYS A 424 -24.71 10.32 3.98
C LYS A 424 -25.64 11.05 4.94
N ASP A 425 -26.80 11.53 4.50
CA ASP A 425 -27.70 12.34 5.33
C ASP A 425 -28.68 11.51 6.18
N SER A 426 -28.41 10.21 6.36
CA SER A 426 -29.27 9.31 7.14
C SER A 426 -28.89 9.29 8.63
N TYR A 427 -29.88 9.08 9.50
CA TYR A 427 -29.71 8.88 10.96
C TYR A 427 -29.06 10.05 11.73
N GLU A 428 -29.23 11.29 11.27
CA GLU A 428 -28.63 12.50 11.87
C GLU A 428 -28.98 12.71 13.35
N GLU A 429 -30.06 12.12 13.84
CA GLU A 429 -30.46 12.17 15.26
C GLU A 429 -29.56 11.35 16.19
N LYS A 430 -28.83 10.37 15.64
CA LYS A 430 -27.98 9.44 16.41
C LYS A 430 -26.60 9.20 15.80
N LYS A 431 -26.27 9.90 14.72
CA LYS A 431 -25.01 9.81 14.00
C LYS A 431 -24.27 11.13 14.08
N ARG A 432 -22.97 11.04 14.32
CA ARG A 432 -22.01 12.11 14.08
C ARG A 432 -21.12 11.72 12.91
N THR A 433 -20.91 12.62 11.95
CA THR A 433 -19.98 12.41 10.83
C THR A 433 -18.73 13.26 11.02
N TYR A 434 -17.55 12.67 10.88
CA TYR A 434 -16.29 13.40 10.91
C TYR A 434 -16.25 14.46 9.79
N GLY A 435 -15.86 15.70 10.12
CA GLY A 435 -15.85 16.81 9.15
C GLY A 435 -17.21 17.46 8.88
N LYS A 436 -18.28 17.02 9.57
CA LYS A 436 -19.58 17.70 9.59
C LYS A 436 -19.86 18.25 10.98
N ILE A 437 -20.54 19.38 11.05
CA ILE A 437 -21.04 19.89 12.33
C ILE A 437 -22.20 19.00 12.77
N GLY A 438 -22.18 18.53 14.01
CA GLY A 438 -23.36 17.94 14.62
C GLY A 438 -24.55 18.91 14.64
N ASN A 439 -25.77 18.38 14.73
CA ASN A 439 -27.05 19.11 14.66
C ASN A 439 -27.23 20.33 15.61
N GLN A 440 -26.29 20.61 16.51
CA GLN A 440 -26.40 21.68 17.50
C GLN A 440 -26.21 23.10 16.94
N MET A 441 -25.50 23.31 15.82
CA MET A 441 -25.38 24.67 15.24
C MET A 441 -26.58 25.10 14.40
N ASN A 442 -27.32 24.17 13.80
CA ASN A 442 -28.55 24.50 13.06
C ASN A 442 -29.69 25.00 13.97
N GLN A 443 -29.56 24.84 15.29
CA GLN A 443 -30.49 25.43 16.26
C GLN A 443 -30.04 26.81 16.79
N LYS A 444 -28.80 27.25 16.55
CA LYS A 444 -28.26 28.53 17.05
C LYS A 444 -28.16 29.64 16.00
N SER A 445 -28.60 29.40 14.77
CA SER A 445 -28.71 30.42 13.72
C SER A 445 -30.04 31.20 13.73
N GLN A 446 -30.86 31.03 14.76
CA GLN A 446 -31.90 32.01 15.13
C GLN A 446 -31.33 32.97 16.18
N GLU A 447 -31.48 34.26 15.92
CA GLU A 447 -31.05 35.41 16.74
C GLU A 447 -29.62 35.92 16.49
N VAL A 448 -29.41 36.52 15.32
CA VAL A 448 -28.57 37.72 15.24
C VAL A 448 -29.45 38.90 15.68
N PRO A 449 -29.18 39.58 16.82
CA PRO A 449 -29.90 40.80 17.15
C PRO A 449 -29.48 41.88 16.15
N SER A 450 -30.44 42.48 15.46
CA SER A 450 -30.19 43.71 14.70
C SER A 450 -29.79 44.81 15.68
N TYR A 451 -28.59 45.35 15.53
CA TYR A 451 -28.23 46.68 16.04
C TYR A 451 -27.55 47.47 14.93
#